data_AF-A0A348WL27-F1
#
_entry.id   AF-A0A348WL27-F1
#
_cell.length_a   1.000
_cell.length_b   1.000
_cell.length_c   1.000
_cell.angle_alpha   90.00
_cell.angle_beta   90.00
_cell.angle_gamma   90.00
#
_symmetry.space_group_name_H-M   'P 1'
#
loop_
_entity.id
_entity.type
_entity.pdbx_description
1 polymer ?
#
loop_
_entity_poly.entity_id
_entity_poly.type
_entity_poly.pdbx_seq_one_letter_code
_entity_poly.pdbx_strand_id
1 'polypeptide(L)'
;EVVDRLTAEPGSKTYGRISVSVQQRCEVQKVLDVPPEAFTPPPKVESAVVRLRPYVKSPTPVKDVQQLQSLCLTAFNQRRKTIRNNLKKLIDDTQLEALGINPSARPETLTVADYCRISDWLTDNQKSL
;
A
#
# COMPACT_ATOMS: atom_id res chain seq x y z
N GLU A 1 12.69 -5.31 -7.51
CA GLU A 1 12.02 -6.59 -7.83
C GLU A 1 10.76 -6.76 -6.97
N VAL A 2 10.12 -7.93 -6.92
CA VAL A 2 8.86 -8.14 -6.16
C VAL A 2 9.06 -7.99 -4.65
N VAL A 3 10.13 -8.56 -4.10
CA VAL A 3 10.45 -8.48 -2.67
C VAL A 3 10.65 -7.03 -2.21
N ASP A 4 11.33 -6.22 -3.03
CA ASP A 4 11.50 -4.78 -2.75
C ASP A 4 10.18 -4.01 -2.75
N ARG A 5 9.16 -4.49 -3.49
CA ARG A 5 7.82 -3.88 -3.45
C ARG A 5 7.07 -4.29 -2.19
N LEU A 6 7.24 -5.53 -1.73
CA LEU A 6 6.59 -6.03 -0.51
C LEU A 6 7.12 -5.34 0.75
N THR A 7 8.43 -5.05 0.76
CA THR A 7 9.14 -4.40 1.87
C THR A 7 9.33 -2.89 1.67
N ALA A 8 8.74 -2.32 0.61
CA ALA A 8 8.89 -0.91 0.29
C ALA A 8 8.32 -0.01 1.40
N GLU A 9 9.05 1.05 1.72
CA GLU A 9 8.57 2.13 2.58
C GLU A 9 7.86 3.22 1.76
N PRO A 10 6.91 3.97 2.37
CA PRO A 10 6.29 5.13 1.73
C PRO A 10 7.33 6.11 1.19
N GLY A 11 7.06 6.65 0.00
CA GLY A 11 7.93 7.57 -0.74
C GLY A 11 9.00 6.86 -1.59
N SER A 12 9.21 5.56 -1.41
CA SER A 12 10.15 4.82 -2.25
C SER A 12 9.58 4.53 -3.65
N LYS A 13 10.47 4.38 -4.63
CA LYS A 13 10.10 4.10 -6.04
C LYS A 13 9.36 2.78 -6.22
N THR A 14 9.58 1.82 -5.32
CA THR A 14 8.99 0.48 -5.33
C THR A 14 7.71 0.38 -4.51
N TYR A 15 7.37 1.40 -3.72
CA TYR A 15 6.14 1.44 -2.95
C TYR A 15 4.92 1.51 -3.86
N GLY A 16 3.91 0.71 -3.54
CA GLY A 16 2.76 0.53 -4.41
C GLY A 16 1.59 -0.18 -3.74
N ARG A 17 0.59 -0.50 -4.57
CA ARG A 17 -0.61 -1.24 -4.15
C ARG A 17 -0.29 -2.53 -3.39
N ILE A 18 0.72 -3.28 -3.85
CA ILE A 18 1.12 -4.54 -3.21
C ILE A 18 1.74 -4.32 -1.83
N SER A 19 2.51 -3.24 -1.66
CA SER A 19 3.11 -2.84 -0.38
C SER A 19 2.01 -2.65 0.65
N VAL A 20 1.04 -1.76 0.36
CA VAL A 20 -0.08 -1.47 1.26
C VAL A 20 -0.91 -2.73 1.55
N SER A 21 -1.24 -3.51 0.51
CA SER A 21 -2.12 -4.68 0.65
C SER A 21 -1.54 -5.76 1.55
N VAL A 22 -0.22 -5.99 1.46
CA VAL A 22 0.47 -7.03 2.23
C VAL A 22 0.87 -6.52 3.61
N GLN A 23 1.44 -5.31 3.69
CA GLN A 23 1.88 -4.71 4.96
C GLN A 23 0.72 -4.41 5.91
N GLN A 24 -0.51 -4.22 5.41
CA GLN A 24 -1.70 -4.09 6.25
C GLN A 24 -2.02 -5.39 7.02
N ARG A 25 -1.68 -6.55 6.45
CA ARG A 25 -2.03 -7.88 6.99
C ARG A 25 -0.88 -8.60 7.66
N CYS A 26 0.34 -8.33 7.21
CA CYS A 26 1.51 -9.08 7.59
C CYS A 26 2.65 -8.14 7.95
N GLU A 27 3.46 -8.56 8.92
CA GLU A 27 4.83 -8.11 9.05
C GLU A 27 5.63 -8.72 7.89
N VAL A 28 6.27 -7.86 7.10
CA VAL A 28 7.03 -8.26 5.91
C VAL A 28 8.50 -8.05 6.19
N GLN A 29 9.30 -9.11 6.06
CA GLN A 29 10.74 -9.02 6.26
C GLN A 29 11.48 -9.73 5.14
N LYS A 30 12.41 -9.02 4.49
CA LYS A 30 13.40 -9.64 3.60
C LYS A 30 14.37 -10.46 4.46
N VAL A 31 14.53 -11.73 4.14
CA VAL A 31 15.37 -12.65 4.92
C VAL A 31 16.76 -12.70 4.32
N LEU A 32 16.87 -12.99 3.02
CA LEU A 32 18.14 -13.07 2.30
C LEU A 32 17.92 -12.96 0.79
N ASP A 33 19.00 -12.61 0.09
CA ASP A 33 19.11 -12.72 -1.36
C ASP A 33 19.63 -14.11 -1.73
N VAL A 34 19.11 -14.66 -2.82
CA VAL A 34 19.48 -15.97 -3.37
C VAL A 34 20.05 -15.75 -4.77
N PRO A 35 21.36 -16.00 -4.96
CA PRO A 35 21.99 -15.76 -6.24
C PRO A 35 21.59 -16.84 -7.27
N PRO A 36 21.64 -16.55 -8.59
CA PRO A 36 21.20 -17.48 -9.64
C PRO A 36 21.90 -18.85 -9.61
N GLU A 37 23.15 -18.89 -9.17
CA GLU A 37 23.98 -20.10 -9.08
C GLU A 37 23.42 -21.13 -8.08
N ALA A 38 22.51 -20.72 -7.19
CA ALA A 38 21.83 -21.61 -6.27
C ALA A 38 20.72 -22.47 -6.93
N PHE A 39 20.43 -22.26 -8.21
CA PHE A 39 19.36 -22.94 -8.96
C PHE A 39 19.89 -23.77 -10.14
N THR A 40 19.11 -24.77 -10.58
CA THR A 40 19.42 -25.56 -11.77
C THR A 40 18.15 -25.81 -12.61
N PRO A 41 18.06 -25.28 -13.85
CA PRO A 41 18.99 -24.33 -14.48
C PRO A 41 18.95 -22.94 -13.80
N PRO A 42 20.03 -22.14 -13.90
CA PRO A 42 20.09 -20.82 -13.27
C PRO A 42 19.09 -19.83 -13.92
N PRO A 43 18.35 -19.05 -13.13
CA PRO A 43 17.48 -17.99 -13.64
C PRO A 43 18.27 -16.80 -14.19
N LYS A 44 17.59 -15.90 -14.91
CA LYS A 44 18.17 -14.67 -15.47
C LYS A 44 18.12 -13.45 -14.53
N VAL A 45 17.56 -13.63 -13.34
CA VAL A 45 17.29 -12.56 -12.37
C VAL A 45 17.69 -13.01 -10.98
N GLU A 46 18.00 -12.05 -10.11
CA GLU A 46 18.22 -12.30 -8.70
C GLU A 46 16.93 -12.80 -8.04
N SER A 47 17.08 -13.66 -7.04
CA SER A 47 15.98 -14.14 -6.22
C SER A 47 16.15 -13.65 -4.79
N ALA A 48 15.06 -13.62 -4.02
CA ALA A 48 15.12 -13.28 -2.61
C ALA A 48 14.05 -14.03 -1.83
N VAL A 49 14.36 -14.37 -0.58
CA VAL A 49 13.42 -14.98 0.36
C VAL A 49 12.81 -13.88 1.20
N VAL A 50 11.47 -13.85 1.24
CA VAL A 50 10.69 -12.95 2.09
C VAL A 50 9.89 -13.76 3.10
N ARG A 51 9.88 -13.30 4.34
CA ARG A 51 9.03 -13.82 5.41
C ARG A 51 7.81 -12.92 5.54
N LEU A 52 6.63 -13.53 5.45
CA LEU A 52 5.34 -12.89 5.73
C LEU A 52 4.79 -13.49 7.02
N ARG A 53 4.65 -12.67 8.06
CA ARG A 53 4.04 -13.10 9.31
C ARG A 53 2.70 -12.38 9.47
N PRO A 54 1.55 -13.08 9.29
CA PRO A 54 0.24 -12.48 9.51
C PRO A 54 0.14 -11.92 10.92
N TYR A 55 -0.40 -10.70 11.05
CA TYR A 55 -0.68 -10.12 12.34
C TYR A 55 -1.84 -10.85 13.02
N VAL A 56 -1.69 -11.16 14.31
CA VAL A 56 -2.82 -11.59 15.15
C VAL A 56 -3.82 -10.44 15.31
N LYS A 57 -3.29 -9.23 15.49
CA LYS A 57 -4.04 -7.97 15.44
C LYS A 57 -3.24 -6.98 14.62
N SER A 58 -3.80 -6.55 13.49
CA SER A 58 -3.12 -5.58 12.62
C SER A 58 -2.87 -4.27 13.38
N PRO A 59 -1.67 -3.66 13.27
CA PRO A 59 -1.40 -2.33 13.83
C PRO A 59 -2.24 -1.24 13.14
N THR A 60 -2.70 -1.51 11.93
CA THR A 60 -3.57 -0.64 11.13
C THR A 60 -4.81 -1.43 10.72
N PRO A 61 -5.77 -1.63 11.65
CA PRO A 61 -7.02 -2.30 11.32
C PRO A 61 -7.79 -1.50 10.26
N VAL A 62 -8.59 -2.20 9.47
CA VAL A 62 -9.46 -1.60 8.45
C VAL A 62 -10.82 -2.27 8.51
N LYS A 63 -11.89 -1.50 8.37
CA LYS A 63 -13.27 -1.96 8.44
C LYS A 63 -13.66 -2.81 7.25
N ASP A 64 -13.26 -2.37 6.05
CA ASP A 64 -13.52 -3.08 4.80
C ASP A 64 -12.25 -3.19 3.97
N VAL A 65 -11.83 -4.44 3.80
CA VAL A 65 -10.68 -4.83 2.99
C VAL A 65 -10.87 -4.52 1.52
N GLN A 66 -12.08 -4.75 0.98
CA GLN A 66 -12.35 -4.57 -0.44
C GLN A 66 -12.31 -3.08 -0.77
N GLN A 67 -12.86 -2.25 0.11
CA GLN A 67 -12.75 -0.80 0.01
C GLN A 67 -11.29 -0.34 0.00
N LEU A 68 -10.44 -0.88 0.88
CA LEU A 68 -9.00 -0.57 0.90
C LEU A 68 -8.30 -0.98 -0.41
N GLN A 69 -8.63 -2.16 -0.94
CA GLN A 69 -8.05 -2.65 -2.20
C GLN A 69 -8.45 -1.79 -3.39
N SER A 70 -9.73 -1.41 -3.48
CA SER A 70 -10.24 -0.48 -4.49
C SER A 70 -9.57 0.89 -4.36
N LEU A 71 -9.38 1.38 -3.14
CA LEU A 71 -8.74 2.66 -2.88
C LEU A 71 -7.29 2.66 -3.37
N CYS A 72 -6.55 1.63 -3.01
CA CYS A 72 -5.17 1.46 -3.46
C CYS A 72 -5.10 1.34 -4.99
N LEU A 73 -6.02 0.59 -5.62
CA LEU A 73 -6.07 0.47 -7.07
C LEU A 73 -6.27 1.83 -7.75
N THR A 74 -7.28 2.60 -7.31
CA THR A 74 -7.55 3.94 -7.84
C THR A 74 -6.36 4.88 -7.65
N ALA A 75 -5.79 4.92 -6.44
CA ALA A 75 -4.68 5.80 -6.11
C ALA A 75 -3.40 5.48 -6.91
N PHE A 76 -3.01 4.21 -6.98
CA PHE A 76 -1.77 3.81 -7.66
C PHE A 76 -1.92 3.78 -9.19
N ASN A 77 -3.13 3.68 -9.75
CA ASN A 77 -3.36 3.86 -11.18
C ASN A 77 -3.05 5.30 -11.65
N GLN A 78 -3.25 6.30 -10.78
CA GLN A 78 -2.90 7.69 -11.06
C GLN A 78 -1.79 8.20 -10.14
N ARG A 79 -0.75 7.39 -9.89
CA ARG A 79 0.31 7.67 -8.90
C ARG A 79 0.99 9.04 -9.01
N ARG A 80 1.00 9.63 -10.22
CA ARG A 80 1.62 10.94 -10.50
C ARG A 80 0.72 12.12 -10.14
N LYS A 81 -0.55 11.88 -9.85
CA LYS A 81 -1.53 12.88 -9.39
C LYS A 81 -1.56 12.89 -7.86
N THR A 82 -1.93 14.03 -7.29
CA THR A 82 -2.13 14.19 -5.84
C THR A 82 -3.34 13.41 -5.35
N ILE A 83 -3.40 13.05 -4.07
CA ILE A 83 -4.50 12.25 -3.50
C ILE A 83 -5.86 12.95 -3.65
N ARG A 84 -5.91 14.29 -3.52
CA ARG A 84 -7.13 15.05 -3.82
C ARG A 84 -7.61 14.84 -5.25
N ASN A 85 -6.71 14.79 -6.23
CA ASN A 85 -7.08 14.58 -7.63
C ASN A 85 -7.56 13.16 -7.89
N ASN A 86 -7.01 12.18 -7.17
CA ASN A 86 -7.44 10.78 -7.23
C ASN A 86 -8.87 10.62 -6.69
N LEU A 87 -9.19 11.32 -5.59
CA LEU A 87 -10.40 11.06 -4.80
C LEU A 87 -11.42 12.20 -4.77
N LYS A 88 -11.25 13.26 -5.58
CA LYS A 88 -12.08 14.50 -5.58
C LYS A 88 -13.60 14.30 -5.64
N LYS A 89 -14.07 13.17 -6.16
CA LYS A 89 -15.51 12.86 -6.26
C LYS A 89 -16.07 12.25 -4.96
N LEU A 90 -15.20 11.74 -4.10
CA LEU A 90 -15.53 10.92 -2.93
C LEU A 90 -15.17 11.63 -1.63
N ILE A 91 -14.04 12.32 -1.58
CA ILE A 91 -13.56 13.02 -0.39
C ILE A 91 -13.01 14.39 -0.79
N ASP A 92 -13.39 15.42 -0.05
CA ASP A 92 -12.87 16.77 -0.24
C ASP A 92 -11.59 17.01 0.58
N ASP A 93 -10.94 18.15 0.33
CA ASP A 93 -9.69 18.52 1.00
C ASP A 93 -9.87 18.67 2.52
N THR A 94 -11.01 19.21 2.98
CA THR A 94 -11.26 19.43 4.42
C THR A 94 -11.40 18.11 5.16
N GLN A 95 -12.01 17.11 4.54
CA GLN A 95 -12.14 15.76 5.07
C GLN A 95 -10.80 15.04 5.11
N LEU A 96 -9.96 15.18 4.06
CA LEU A 96 -8.60 14.65 4.06
C LEU A 96 -7.74 15.26 5.17
N GLU A 97 -7.81 16.58 5.35
CA GLU A 97 -7.09 17.29 6.41
C GLU A 97 -7.58 16.89 7.82
N ALA A 98 -8.89 16.70 8.00
CA ALA A 98 -9.46 16.19 9.25
C ALA A 98 -9.00 14.76 9.56
N LEU A 99 -8.73 13.95 8.52
CA LEU A 99 -8.07 12.65 8.67
C LEU A 99 -6.57 12.76 8.87
N GLY A 100 -5.97 13.95 8.91
CA GLY A 100 -4.52 14.18 9.07
C GLY A 100 -3.71 13.84 7.81
N ILE A 101 -4.29 14.00 6.62
CA ILE A 101 -3.69 13.66 5.33
C ILE A 101 -3.56 14.92 4.49
N ASN A 102 -2.35 15.20 4.01
CA ASN A 102 -2.11 16.34 3.11
C ASN A 102 -2.79 16.09 1.75
N PRO A 103 -3.78 16.91 1.32
CA PRO A 103 -4.48 16.72 0.04
C PRO A 103 -3.56 16.80 -1.20
N SER A 104 -2.41 17.46 -1.05
CA SER A 104 -1.38 17.59 -2.09
C SER A 104 -0.35 16.46 -2.08
N ALA A 105 -0.42 15.51 -1.13
CA ALA A 105 0.44 14.34 -1.12
C ALA A 105 0.20 13.45 -2.35
N ARG A 106 1.22 12.72 -2.79
CA ARG A 106 1.08 11.73 -3.86
C ARG A 106 0.77 10.36 -3.25
N PRO A 107 0.01 9.49 -3.92
CA PRO A 107 -0.30 8.13 -3.47
C PRO A 107 0.90 7.37 -2.88
N GLU A 108 2.05 7.44 -3.55
CA GLU A 108 3.26 6.74 -3.13
C GLU A 108 3.86 7.25 -1.80
N THR A 109 3.49 8.44 -1.32
CA THR A 109 3.99 9.00 -0.05
C THR A 109 3.08 8.72 1.14
N LEU A 110 1.89 8.15 0.91
CA LEU A 110 0.93 7.84 1.98
C LEU A 110 1.31 6.53 2.69
N THR A 111 1.22 6.53 4.01
CA THR A 111 1.46 5.32 4.83
C THR A 111 0.30 4.33 4.71
N VAL A 112 0.54 3.08 5.13
CA VAL A 112 -0.52 2.07 5.23
C VAL A 112 -1.66 2.55 6.14
N ALA A 113 -1.32 3.23 7.24
CA ALA A 113 -2.29 3.80 8.16
C ALA A 113 -3.14 4.91 7.50
N ASP A 114 -2.56 5.73 6.64
CA ASP A 114 -3.28 6.78 5.89
C ASP A 114 -4.34 6.13 4.98
N TYR A 115 -3.94 5.08 4.26
CA TYR A 115 -4.85 4.33 3.40
C TYR A 115 -5.98 3.67 4.20
N CYS A 116 -5.69 3.08 5.36
CA CYS A 116 -6.72 2.54 6.26
C CYS A 116 -7.69 3.62 6.74
N ARG A 117 -7.19 4.79 7.16
CA ARG A 117 -8.03 5.92 7.59
C ARG A 117 -8.96 6.43 6.50
N ILE A 118 -8.46 6.60 5.26
CA ILE A 118 -9.31 6.99 4.12
C ILE A 118 -10.34 5.91 3.83
N SER A 119 -9.92 4.64 3.81
CA SER A 119 -10.81 3.51 3.54
C SER A 119 -11.95 3.45 4.55
N ASP A 120 -11.64 3.53 5.84
CA ASP A 120 -12.62 3.51 6.92
C ASP A 120 -13.59 4.69 6.83
N TRP A 121 -13.09 5.89 6.52
CA TRP A 121 -13.93 7.05 6.31
C TRP A 121 -14.90 6.87 5.13
N LEU A 122 -14.43 6.30 4.01
CA LEU A 122 -15.29 6.00 2.86
C LEU A 122 -16.36 4.97 3.20
N THR A 123 -15.99 3.91 3.95
CA THR A 123 -16.93 2.90 4.44
C THR A 123 -17.99 3.51 5.35
N ASP A 124 -17.59 4.35 6.31
CA ASP A 124 -18.52 5.00 7.25
C ASP A 124 -19.50 5.95 6.55
N ASN A 125 -19.07 6.58 5.45
CA ASN A 125 -19.88 7.49 4.65
C ASN A 125 -20.58 6.80 3.47
N GLN A 126 -20.54 5.45 3.40
CA GLN A 126 -21.16 4.65 2.35
C GLN A 126 -20.76 5.06 0.92
N LYS A 127 -19.51 5.51 0.76
CA LYS A 127 -18.98 5.93 -0.54
C LYS A 127 -18.17 4.80 -1.18
N SER A 128 -18.66 4.28 -2.29
CA SER A 128 -17.91 3.31 -3.10
C SER A 128 -17.02 4.01 -4.14
N LEU A 129 -15.88 3.38 -4.45
CA LEU A 129 -14.93 3.83 -5.48
C LEU A 129 -15.34 3.48 -6.90
#